data_AF-A0A2H0WG24-F1
#
_entry.id   AF-A0A2H0WG24-F1
#
_cell.length_a   1.000
_cell.length_b   1.000
_cell.length_c   1.000
_cell.angle_alpha   90.00
_cell.angle_beta   90.00
_cell.angle_gamma   90.00
#
_symmetry.space_group_name_H-M   'P 1'
#
loop_
_entity.id
_entity.type
_entity.pdbx_description
1 polymer ?
#
loop_
_entity_poly.entity_id
_entity_poly.type
_entity_poly.pdbx_seq_one_letter_code
_entity_poly.pdbx_strand_id
1 'polypeptide(L)'
;MRLQDLKVKIRRSFVVLAIAGILLNFIFDLYAYKNNRVSDKTGEEVTQAYEEMLHLQRLDRWVQVFLVSTPKTAALDGALQEIAFTSAMIHDPGRKELLRKLSTQLTAPNASKEKSAATTMSEILKGESKELEEKLRRDIEKNHDVDRSLYRAVILDSLLFSVLLAFFFLEMRSNKEIEQNLTLSMNILKEANRALKEEQLKRL
;
A
#
# COMPACT_ATOMS: atom_id res chain seq x y z
N MET A 1 16.24 -31.53 37.36
CA MET A 1 15.13 -30.99 36.55
C MET A 1 14.59 -32.12 35.69
N ARG A 2 13.30 -32.49 35.76
CA ARG A 2 12.78 -33.71 35.12
C ARG A 2 12.66 -33.47 33.60
N LEU A 3 12.88 -34.51 32.78
CA LEU A 3 12.77 -34.46 31.31
C LEU A 3 11.43 -33.88 30.81
N GLN A 4 10.35 -34.04 31.58
CA GLN A 4 9.05 -33.43 31.33
C GLN A 4 9.08 -31.90 31.40
N ASP A 5 9.80 -31.31 32.36
CA ASP A 5 9.91 -29.85 32.52
C ASP A 5 10.69 -29.22 31.37
N LEU A 6 11.68 -29.94 30.84
CA LEU A 6 12.49 -29.50 29.70
C LEU A 6 11.65 -29.50 28.40
N LYS A 7 10.84 -30.54 28.17
CA LYS A 7 9.92 -30.63 27.02
C LYS A 7 8.87 -29.52 27.05
N VAL A 8 8.28 -29.24 28.21
CA VAL A 8 7.31 -28.14 28.37
C VAL A 8 7.95 -26.77 28.12
N LYS A 9 9.18 -26.56 28.60
CA LYS A 9 9.94 -25.33 28.32
C LYS A 9 10.22 -25.15 26.83
N ILE A 10 10.73 -26.18 26.14
CA ILE A 10 11.01 -26.09 24.69
C ILE A 10 9.74 -25.79 23.90
N ARG A 11 8.61 -26.43 24.24
CA ARG A 11 7.31 -26.21 23.58
C ARG A 11 6.82 -24.78 23.74
N ARG A 12 6.90 -24.23 24.96
CA ARG A 12 6.52 -22.83 25.23
C ARG A 12 7.46 -21.84 24.55
N SER A 13 8.78 -22.08 24.61
CA SER A 13 9.77 -21.23 23.95
C SER A 13 9.60 -21.20 22.44
N PHE A 14 9.32 -22.34 21.80
CA PHE A 14 9.04 -22.42 20.37
C PHE A 14 7.79 -21.62 20.00
N VAL A 15 6.69 -21.78 20.74
CA VAL A 15 5.44 -21.03 20.49
C VAL A 15 5.66 -19.53 20.65
N VAL A 16 6.40 -19.09 21.67
CA VAL A 16 6.71 -17.66 21.88
C VAL A 16 7.58 -17.11 20.75
N LEU A 17 8.62 -17.84 20.34
CA LEU A 17 9.47 -17.47 19.19
C LEU A 17 8.67 -17.38 17.89
N ALA A 18 7.74 -18.31 17.70
CA ALA A 18 6.91 -18.36 16.50
C ALA A 18 5.92 -17.18 16.45
N ILE A 19 5.29 -16.84 17.57
CA ILE A 19 4.42 -15.64 17.68
C ILE A 19 5.23 -14.35 17.48
N ALA A 20 6.41 -14.26 18.09
CA ALA A 20 7.30 -13.11 17.92
C ALA A 20 7.76 -12.95 16.46
N GLY A 21 8.03 -14.06 15.77
CA GLY A 21 8.35 -14.09 14.34
C GLY A 21 7.22 -13.56 13.47
N ILE A 22 5.96 -13.97 13.73
CA ILE A 22 4.79 -13.44 13.02
C ILE A 22 4.66 -11.93 13.24
N LEU A 23 4.78 -11.47 14.49
CA LEU A 23 4.65 -10.05 14.82
C LEU A 23 5.74 -9.22 14.13
N LEU A 24 6.99 -9.70 14.13
CA LEU A 24 8.08 -9.04 13.42
C LEU A 24 7.82 -8.98 11.92
N ASN A 25 7.36 -10.09 11.32
CA ASN A 25 7.07 -10.13 9.89
C ASN A 25 5.95 -9.15 9.52
N PHE A 26 4.87 -9.11 10.31
CA PHE A 26 3.78 -8.15 10.13
C PHE A 26 4.23 -6.70 10.28
N ILE A 27 5.17 -6.41 11.20
CA ILE A 27 5.77 -5.07 11.36
C ILE A 27 6.63 -4.71 10.14
N PHE A 28 7.44 -5.64 9.63
CA PHE A 28 8.24 -5.41 8.42
C PHE A 28 7.37 -5.22 7.18
N ASP A 29 6.27 -5.97 7.05
CA ASP A 29 5.27 -5.78 5.99
C ASP A 29 4.59 -4.42 6.10
N LEU A 30 4.21 -3.98 7.30
CA LEU A 30 3.65 -2.64 7.53
C LEU A 30 4.67 -1.53 7.25
N TYR A 31 5.95 -1.75 7.57
CA TYR A 31 7.01 -0.80 7.29
C TYR A 31 7.31 -0.72 5.80
N ALA A 32 7.38 -1.87 5.11
CA ALA A 32 7.48 -1.95 3.66
C ALA A 32 6.26 -1.31 2.99
N TYR A 33 5.05 -1.51 3.53
CA TYR A 33 3.84 -0.84 3.08
C TYR A 33 3.96 0.67 3.24
N LYS A 34 4.40 1.17 4.40
CA LYS A 34 4.60 2.61 4.62
C LYS A 34 5.64 3.21 3.66
N ASN A 35 6.72 2.49 3.37
CA ASN A 35 7.80 2.97 2.49
C ASN A 35 7.51 2.79 1.00
N ASN A 36 6.67 1.81 0.63
CA ASN A 36 6.25 1.54 -0.75
C ASN A 36 4.89 2.14 -1.10
N ARG A 37 4.15 2.69 -0.10
CA ARG A 37 3.02 3.57 -0.37
C ARG A 37 3.57 4.65 -1.29
N VAL A 38 2.98 4.70 -2.48
CA VAL A 38 3.46 5.42 -3.63
C VAL A 38 3.95 6.80 -3.21
N SER A 39 5.28 6.90 -3.13
CA SER A 39 6.15 8.08 -3.23
C SER A 39 5.46 9.42 -2.94
N ASP A 40 5.87 10.09 -1.87
CA ASP A 40 5.53 11.49 -1.57
C ASP A 40 5.50 12.38 -2.83
N LYS A 41 6.40 12.14 -3.79
CA LYS A 41 6.44 12.84 -5.10
C LYS A 41 5.18 12.69 -5.98
N THR A 42 4.57 11.50 -6.07
CA THR A 42 3.38 11.31 -6.91
C THR A 42 2.14 11.91 -6.24
N GLY A 43 2.07 11.87 -4.91
CA GLY A 43 1.05 12.57 -4.13
C GLY A 43 1.19 14.09 -4.22
N GLU A 44 2.43 14.61 -4.18
CA GLU A 44 2.74 16.02 -4.44
C GLU A 44 2.31 16.43 -5.86
N GLU A 45 2.62 15.62 -6.89
CA GLU A 45 2.20 15.87 -8.28
C GLU A 45 0.66 15.90 -8.45
N VAL A 46 -0.07 15.01 -7.78
CA VAL A 46 -1.56 14.99 -7.81
C VAL A 46 -2.13 16.20 -7.05
N THR A 47 -1.56 16.54 -5.89
CA THR A 47 -1.97 17.70 -5.09
C THR A 47 -1.77 18.99 -5.89
N GLN A 48 -0.61 19.11 -6.54
CA GLN A 48 -0.28 20.23 -7.41
C GLN A 48 -1.23 20.32 -8.60
N ALA A 49 -1.54 19.20 -9.27
CA ALA A 49 -2.51 19.19 -10.36
C ALA A 49 -3.93 19.58 -9.90
N TYR A 50 -4.30 19.26 -8.65
CA TYR A 50 -5.57 19.66 -8.06
C TYR A 50 -5.62 21.17 -7.75
N GLU A 51 -4.53 21.72 -7.21
CA GLU A 51 -4.38 23.16 -7.00
C GLU A 51 -4.49 23.93 -8.33
N GLU A 52 -3.82 23.44 -9.38
CA GLU A 52 -3.90 24.00 -10.74
C GLU A 52 -5.35 23.99 -11.28
N MET A 53 -6.07 22.88 -11.08
CA MET A 53 -7.48 22.77 -11.45
C MET A 53 -8.37 23.79 -10.69
N LEU A 54 -8.09 24.03 -9.40
CA LEU A 54 -8.81 25.04 -8.61
C LEU A 54 -8.56 26.45 -9.14
N HIS A 55 -7.33 26.79 -9.52
CA HIS A 55 -7.01 28.08 -10.12
C HIS A 55 -7.75 28.27 -11.46
N LEU A 56 -7.76 27.24 -12.32
CA LEU A 56 -8.49 27.26 -13.59
C LEU A 56 -10.00 27.42 -13.41
N GLN A 57 -10.61 26.75 -12.44
CA GLN A 57 -12.03 26.92 -12.14
C GLN A 57 -12.37 28.33 -11.60
N ARG A 58 -11.43 29.00 -10.94
CA ARG A 58 -11.60 30.41 -10.56
C ARG A 58 -11.56 31.31 -11.78
N LEU A 59 -10.63 31.07 -12.72
CA LEU A 59 -10.59 31.84 -13.96
C LEU A 59 -11.84 31.63 -14.81
N ASP A 60 -12.36 30.41 -14.91
CA ASP A 60 -13.61 30.17 -15.63
C ASP A 60 -14.75 30.99 -15.02
N ARG A 61 -14.88 31.00 -13.69
CA ARG A 61 -15.84 31.87 -13.00
C ARG A 61 -15.64 33.35 -13.34
N TRP A 62 -14.41 33.84 -13.38
CA TRP A 62 -14.12 35.23 -13.76
C TRP A 62 -14.43 35.51 -15.22
N VAL A 63 -14.16 34.57 -16.13
CA VAL A 63 -14.55 34.64 -17.54
C VAL A 63 -16.06 34.71 -17.65
N GLN A 64 -16.82 33.84 -16.95
CA GLN A 64 -18.29 33.90 -16.93
C GLN A 64 -18.82 35.23 -16.39
N VAL A 65 -18.23 35.77 -15.32
CA VAL A 65 -18.61 37.08 -14.77
C VAL A 65 -18.31 38.21 -15.76
N PHE A 66 -17.16 38.17 -16.44
CA PHE A 66 -16.78 39.10 -17.50
C PHE A 66 -17.72 39.03 -18.70
N LEU A 67 -18.17 37.83 -19.09
CA LEU A 67 -19.11 37.62 -20.18
C LEU A 67 -20.52 38.16 -19.88
N VAL A 68 -20.87 38.34 -18.60
CA VAL A 68 -22.21 38.77 -18.18
C VAL A 68 -22.23 40.25 -17.72
N SER A 69 -21.08 40.88 -17.47
CA SER A 69 -21.00 42.24 -16.91
C SER A 69 -19.88 43.11 -17.49
N THR A 70 -20.08 44.42 -17.55
CA THR A 70 -19.09 45.43 -17.98
C THR A 70 -17.86 45.43 -17.04
N PRO A 71 -16.66 45.78 -17.52
CA PRO A 71 -15.44 45.09 -17.16
C PRO A 71 -14.90 45.50 -15.79
N LYS A 72 -14.63 44.50 -14.92
CA LYS A 72 -13.64 44.62 -13.86
C LYS A 72 -12.33 44.00 -14.34
N THR A 73 -11.66 44.69 -15.26
CA THR A 73 -10.38 44.27 -15.87
C THR A 73 -9.34 43.86 -14.83
N ALA A 74 -9.24 44.59 -13.71
CA ALA A 74 -8.27 44.29 -12.66
C ALA A 74 -8.43 42.91 -11.99
N ALA A 75 -9.67 42.41 -11.83
CA ALA A 75 -9.91 41.10 -11.23
C ALA A 75 -9.64 39.96 -12.22
N LEU A 76 -9.94 40.19 -13.50
CA LEU A 76 -9.64 39.26 -14.59
C LEU A 76 -8.13 39.17 -14.86
N ASP A 77 -7.43 40.29 -14.86
CA ASP A 77 -5.98 40.35 -15.00
C ASP A 77 -5.27 39.67 -13.82
N GLY A 78 -5.77 39.84 -12.59
CA GLY A 78 -5.28 39.12 -11.42
C GLY A 78 -5.46 37.60 -11.54
N ALA A 79 -6.62 37.14 -12.00
CA ALA A 79 -6.88 35.71 -12.22
C ALA A 79 -6.02 35.12 -13.35
N LEU A 80 -5.78 35.87 -14.43
CA LEU A 80 -4.89 35.47 -15.51
C LEU A 80 -3.41 35.40 -15.06
N GLN A 81 -2.99 36.33 -14.19
CA GLN A 81 -1.64 36.33 -13.61
C GLN A 81 -1.41 35.18 -12.62
N GLU A 82 -2.40 34.86 -11.78
CA GLU A 82 -2.33 33.70 -10.86
C GLU A 82 -2.08 32.40 -11.64
N ILE A 83 -2.71 32.25 -12.81
CA ILE A 83 -2.59 31.08 -13.67
C ILE A 83 -1.27 31.06 -14.46
N ALA A 84 -0.75 32.23 -14.86
CA ALA A 84 0.58 32.33 -15.44
C ALA A 84 1.70 31.90 -14.46
N PHE A 85 1.41 31.85 -13.16
CA PHE A 85 2.34 31.46 -12.10
C PHE A 85 2.31 29.95 -11.76
N THR A 86 1.28 29.20 -12.18
CA THR A 86 1.20 27.75 -11.97
C THR A 86 2.16 26.98 -12.89
N SER A 87 2.99 26.11 -12.31
CA SER A 87 4.18 25.57 -12.96
C SER A 87 3.91 24.60 -14.12
N ALA A 88 2.76 23.92 -14.20
CA ALA A 88 2.46 23.03 -15.32
C ALA A 88 2.32 23.78 -16.66
N MET A 89 1.97 25.07 -16.65
CA MET A 89 1.74 25.85 -17.88
C MET A 89 3.01 26.33 -18.57
N ILE A 90 4.16 26.25 -17.89
CA ILE A 90 5.46 26.64 -18.44
C ILE A 90 5.99 25.58 -19.41
N HIS A 91 5.54 24.33 -19.28
CA HIS A 91 6.14 23.17 -19.96
C HIS A 91 5.35 22.61 -21.15
N ASP A 92 4.07 22.98 -21.34
CA ASP A 92 3.28 22.58 -22.52
C ASP A 92 3.06 23.77 -23.49
N PRO A 93 3.72 23.78 -24.67
CA PRO A 93 3.61 24.88 -25.63
C PRO A 93 2.19 25.04 -26.21
N GLY A 94 1.38 23.98 -26.25
CA GLY A 94 -0.01 24.04 -26.73
C GLY A 94 -0.92 24.79 -25.74
N ARG A 95 -0.75 24.55 -24.44
CA ARG A 95 -1.51 25.23 -23.37
C ARG A 95 -1.15 26.69 -23.24
N LYS A 96 0.14 27.00 -23.34
CA LYS A 96 0.64 28.38 -23.36
C LYS A 96 0.01 29.19 -24.50
N GLU A 97 -0.18 28.56 -25.66
CA GLU A 97 -0.84 29.20 -26.80
C GLU A 97 -2.35 29.41 -26.58
N LEU A 98 -3.05 28.46 -25.95
CA LEU A 98 -4.48 28.59 -25.61
C LEU A 98 -4.73 29.71 -24.60
N LEU A 99 -3.89 29.86 -23.58
CA LEU A 99 -3.98 30.95 -22.61
C LEU A 99 -3.63 32.30 -23.20
N ARG A 100 -2.62 32.35 -24.08
CA ARG A 100 -2.27 33.56 -24.83
C ARG A 100 -3.45 34.00 -25.70
N LYS A 101 -4.12 33.05 -26.37
CA LYS A 101 -5.35 33.30 -27.13
C LYS A 101 -6.46 33.81 -26.21
N LEU A 102 -6.68 33.19 -25.05
CA LEU A 102 -7.70 33.62 -24.09
C LEU A 102 -7.44 35.06 -23.60
N SER A 103 -6.21 35.38 -23.19
CA SER A 103 -5.82 36.75 -22.78
C SER A 103 -6.03 37.77 -23.91
N THR A 104 -5.66 37.45 -25.15
CA THR A 104 -5.86 38.32 -26.31
C THR A 104 -7.35 38.53 -26.64
N GLN A 105 -8.19 37.53 -26.38
CA GLN A 105 -9.64 37.62 -26.59
C GLN A 105 -10.33 38.46 -25.52
N LEU A 106 -9.86 38.38 -24.27
CA LEU A 106 -10.41 39.10 -23.12
C LEU A 106 -9.99 40.58 -23.06
N THR A 107 -8.84 40.94 -23.64
CA THR A 107 -8.29 42.32 -23.65
C THR A 107 -8.63 43.11 -24.92
N ALA A 108 -9.27 42.49 -25.92
CA ALA A 108 -9.58 43.15 -27.18
C ALA A 108 -10.74 44.16 -27.04
N PRO A 109 -10.62 45.39 -27.60
CA PRO A 109 -11.56 46.49 -27.36
C PRO A 109 -12.96 46.33 -27.99
N ASN A 110 -13.20 45.28 -28.79
CA ASN A 110 -14.49 45.01 -29.44
C ASN A 110 -14.96 43.60 -29.09
N ALA A 111 -15.89 43.51 -28.14
CA ALA A 111 -16.44 42.29 -27.54
C ALA A 111 -17.35 41.47 -28.48
N SER A 112 -16.94 41.20 -29.72
CA SER A 112 -17.58 40.14 -30.56
C SER A 112 -16.99 38.74 -30.30
N LYS A 113 -16.13 38.60 -29.29
CA LYS A 113 -15.37 37.39 -28.93
C LYS A 113 -15.88 36.68 -27.66
N GLU A 114 -17.05 37.05 -27.16
CA GLU A 114 -17.66 36.47 -25.95
C GLU A 114 -17.82 34.94 -26.04
N LYS A 115 -18.31 34.44 -27.19
CA LYS A 115 -18.42 32.98 -27.44
C LYS A 115 -17.07 32.28 -27.61
N SER A 116 -16.05 32.95 -28.16
CA SER A 116 -14.75 32.29 -28.39
C SER A 116 -13.96 32.13 -27.10
N ALA A 117 -14.06 33.09 -26.17
CA ALA A 117 -13.36 33.02 -24.88
C ALA A 117 -13.94 31.90 -24.00
N ALA A 118 -15.26 31.76 -23.96
CA ALA A 118 -15.93 30.64 -23.30
C ALA A 118 -15.51 29.28 -23.88
N THR A 119 -15.42 29.17 -25.21
CA THR A 119 -14.97 27.95 -25.88
C THR A 119 -13.51 27.63 -25.56
N THR A 120 -12.61 28.61 -25.61
CA THR A 120 -11.19 28.41 -25.26
C THR A 120 -11.03 28.01 -23.79
N MET A 121 -11.81 28.60 -22.87
CA MET A 121 -11.79 28.21 -21.46
C MET A 121 -12.31 26.77 -21.24
N SER A 122 -13.38 26.40 -21.94
CA SER A 122 -13.92 25.03 -21.91
C SER A 122 -12.92 24.00 -22.44
N GLU A 123 -12.15 24.33 -23.47
CA GLU A 123 -11.09 23.46 -24.01
C GLU A 123 -9.95 23.25 -23.02
N ILE A 124 -9.52 24.31 -22.33
CA ILE A 124 -8.49 24.25 -21.28
C ILE A 124 -8.98 23.36 -20.12
N LEU A 125 -10.17 23.62 -19.59
CA LEU A 125 -10.74 22.84 -18.48
C LEU A 125 -10.90 21.35 -18.83
N LYS A 126 -11.33 21.05 -20.05
CA LYS A 126 -11.52 19.67 -20.51
C LYS A 126 -10.19 18.92 -20.61
N GLY A 127 -9.14 19.58 -21.11
CA GLY A 127 -7.80 19.01 -21.18
C GLY A 127 -7.24 18.68 -19.81
N GLU A 128 -7.31 19.63 -18.90
CA GLU A 128 -6.78 19.52 -17.53
C GLU A 128 -7.54 18.50 -16.69
N SER A 129 -8.88 18.49 -16.80
CA SER A 129 -9.71 17.47 -16.15
C SER A 129 -9.35 16.06 -16.60
N LYS A 130 -9.09 15.87 -17.90
CA LYS A 130 -8.74 14.57 -18.45
C LYS A 130 -7.35 14.12 -17.98
N GLU A 131 -6.37 15.02 -17.96
CA GLU A 131 -5.04 14.69 -17.46
C GLU A 131 -5.06 14.37 -15.96
N LEU A 132 -5.81 15.14 -15.17
CA LEU A 132 -5.99 14.87 -13.75
C LEU A 132 -6.66 13.50 -13.53
N GLU A 133 -7.69 13.17 -14.33
CA GLU A 133 -8.35 11.87 -14.31
C GLU A 133 -7.37 10.73 -14.65
N GLU A 134 -6.53 10.90 -15.68
CA GLU A 134 -5.50 9.92 -16.05
C GLU A 134 -4.39 9.78 -14.99
N LYS A 135 -4.01 10.87 -14.32
CA LYS A 135 -3.06 10.84 -13.19
C LYS A 135 -3.67 10.11 -11.99
N LEU A 136 -4.91 10.46 -11.61
CA LEU A 136 -5.62 9.86 -10.49
C LEU A 136 -5.87 8.36 -10.74
N ARG A 137 -6.25 7.99 -11.96
CA ARG A 137 -6.43 6.60 -12.35
C ARG A 137 -5.14 5.80 -12.23
N ARG A 138 -4.01 6.34 -12.72
CA ARG A 138 -2.69 5.70 -12.58
C ARG A 138 -2.28 5.53 -11.13
N ASP A 139 -2.57 6.51 -10.27
CA ASP A 139 -2.28 6.41 -8.84
C ASP A 139 -3.14 5.34 -8.15
N ILE A 140 -4.43 5.28 -8.47
CA ILE A 140 -5.35 4.25 -7.96
C ILE A 140 -4.90 2.86 -8.43
N GLU A 141 -4.59 2.67 -9.72
CA GLU A 141 -4.12 1.39 -10.26
C GLU A 141 -2.81 0.95 -9.57
N LYS A 142 -1.85 1.86 -9.40
CA LYS A 142 -0.57 1.57 -8.74
C LYS A 142 -0.75 1.22 -7.26
N ASN A 143 -1.60 1.95 -6.54
CA ASN A 143 -1.92 1.65 -5.14
C ASN A 143 -2.60 0.27 -5.00
N HIS A 144 -3.50 -0.06 -5.94
CA HIS A 144 -4.22 -1.33 -5.92
C HIS A 144 -3.30 -2.54 -6.17
N ASP A 145 -2.26 -2.38 -7.00
CA ASP A 145 -1.24 -3.40 -7.25
C ASP A 145 -0.34 -3.63 -6.03
N VAL A 146 0.03 -2.55 -5.32
CA VAL A 146 0.80 -2.63 -4.06
C VAL A 146 -0.01 -3.36 -2.99
N ASP A 147 -1.28 -2.98 -2.81
CA ASP A 147 -2.18 -3.65 -1.86
C ASP A 147 -2.33 -5.14 -2.19
N ARG A 148 -2.53 -5.50 -3.46
CA ARG A 148 -2.64 -6.90 -3.90
C ARG A 148 -1.35 -7.68 -3.66
N SER A 149 -0.18 -7.06 -3.85
CA SER A 149 1.10 -7.71 -3.56
C SER A 149 1.30 -7.94 -2.07
N LEU A 150 0.91 -6.97 -1.24
CA LEU A 150 1.01 -7.08 0.22
C LEU A 150 0.10 -8.20 0.74
N TYR A 151 -1.16 -8.24 0.28
CA TYR A 151 -2.10 -9.31 0.65
C TYR A 151 -1.56 -10.70 0.28
N ARG A 152 -0.95 -10.84 -0.90
CA ARG A 152 -0.34 -12.11 -1.33
C ARG A 152 0.82 -12.52 -0.43
N ALA A 153 1.70 -11.58 -0.07
CA ALA A 153 2.83 -11.86 0.83
C ALA A 153 2.34 -12.32 2.21
N VAL A 154 1.41 -11.59 2.83
CA VAL A 154 0.83 -11.93 4.13
C VAL A 154 0.14 -13.29 4.12
N ILE A 155 -0.61 -13.61 3.07
CA ILE A 155 -1.26 -14.93 2.91
C ILE A 155 -0.22 -16.05 2.78
N LEU A 156 0.82 -15.83 1.96
CA LEU A 156 1.89 -16.82 1.74
C LEU A 156 2.63 -17.11 3.04
N ASP A 157 2.97 -16.07 3.80
CA ASP A 157 3.69 -16.22 5.07
C ASP A 157 2.83 -16.87 6.15
N SER A 158 1.52 -16.55 6.18
CA SER A 158 0.57 -17.23 7.07
C SER A 158 0.43 -18.72 6.74
N LEU A 159 0.46 -19.08 5.45
CA LEU A 159 0.46 -20.46 4.97
C LEU A 159 1.74 -21.20 5.37
N LEU A 160 2.90 -20.62 5.09
CA LEU A 160 4.21 -21.16 5.47
C LEU A 160 4.30 -21.41 6.98
N PHE A 161 3.82 -20.46 7.78
CA PHE A 161 3.78 -20.60 9.23
C PHE A 161 2.85 -21.74 9.66
N SER A 162 1.67 -21.85 9.06
CA SER A 162 0.72 -22.93 9.35
C SER A 162 1.31 -24.30 9.04
N VAL A 163 2.06 -24.41 7.94
CA VAL A 163 2.78 -25.64 7.55
C VAL A 163 3.88 -25.98 8.56
N LEU A 164 4.69 -25.02 8.99
CA LEU A 164 5.71 -25.23 10.02
C LEU A 164 5.09 -25.67 11.35
N LEU A 165 3.98 -25.06 11.74
CA LEU A 165 3.25 -25.45 12.94
C LEU A 165 2.72 -26.88 12.85
N ALA A 166 2.18 -27.26 11.68
CA ALA A 166 1.72 -28.62 11.42
C ALA A 166 2.86 -29.65 11.51
N PHE A 167 4.01 -29.36 10.89
CA PHE A 167 5.20 -30.21 10.99
C PHE A 167 5.68 -30.35 12.44
N PHE A 168 5.72 -29.25 13.20
CA PHE A 168 6.08 -29.29 14.61
C PHE A 168 5.13 -30.16 15.43
N PHE A 169 3.82 -30.09 15.19
CA PHE A 169 2.85 -30.96 15.88
C PHE A 169 2.97 -32.43 15.48
N LEU A 170 3.22 -32.71 14.19
CA LEU A 170 3.47 -34.07 13.70
C LEU A 170 4.74 -34.66 14.34
N GLU A 171 5.82 -33.89 14.37
CA GLU A 171 7.08 -34.30 15.01
C GLU A 171 6.88 -34.55 16.51
N MET A 172 6.14 -33.70 17.21
CA MET A 172 5.83 -33.92 18.62
C MET A 172 4.98 -35.18 18.87
N ARG A 173 4.05 -35.51 17.97
CA ARG A 173 3.26 -36.73 18.07
C ARG A 173 4.15 -37.97 17.86
N SER A 174 4.97 -37.95 16.82
CA SER A 174 5.92 -39.02 16.52
C SER A 174 6.89 -39.26 17.68
N ASN A 175 7.49 -38.18 18.22
CA ASN A 175 8.39 -38.27 19.38
C ASN A 175 7.71 -38.84 20.63
N LYS A 176 6.40 -38.61 20.81
CA LYS A 176 5.62 -39.17 21.92
C LYS A 176 5.39 -40.68 21.73
N GLU A 177 5.10 -41.12 20.51
CA GLU A 177 4.94 -42.55 20.18
C GLU A 177 6.28 -43.30 20.33
N ILE A 178 7.39 -42.70 19.87
CA ILE A 178 8.75 -43.25 20.06
C ILE A 178 9.08 -43.37 21.55
N GLU A 179 8.79 -42.36 22.36
CA GLU A 179 9.03 -42.38 23.80
C GLU A 179 8.20 -43.46 24.52
N GLN A 180 6.94 -43.63 24.13
CA GLN A 180 6.08 -44.70 24.66
C GLN A 180 6.63 -46.09 24.31
N ASN A 181 7.01 -46.30 23.05
CA ASN A 181 7.58 -47.57 22.58
C ASN A 181 8.90 -47.90 23.27
N LEU A 182 9.82 -46.92 23.39
CA LEU A 182 11.07 -47.10 24.13
C LEU A 182 10.81 -47.45 25.60
N THR A 183 9.84 -46.81 26.24
CA THR A 183 9.48 -47.11 27.64
C THR A 183 8.94 -48.53 27.78
N LEU A 184 8.08 -48.96 26.85
CA LEU A 184 7.54 -50.31 26.79
C LEU A 184 8.66 -51.35 26.60
N SER A 185 9.52 -51.14 25.60
CA SER A 185 10.69 -52.00 25.35
C SER A 185 11.61 -52.07 26.56
N MET A 186 11.84 -50.96 27.25
CA MET A 186 12.72 -50.92 28.43
C MET A 186 12.11 -51.64 29.64
N ASN A 187 10.78 -51.61 29.79
CA ASN A 187 10.08 -52.40 30.82
C ASN A 187 10.15 -53.91 30.53
N ILE A 188 9.92 -54.31 29.27
CA ILE A 188 10.07 -55.71 28.84
C ILE A 188 11.50 -56.19 29.12
N LEU A 189 12.52 -55.39 28.79
CA LEU A 189 13.92 -55.73 29.03
C LEU A 189 14.24 -55.87 30.53
N LYS A 190 13.63 -55.04 31.38
CA LYS A 190 13.75 -55.15 32.85
C LYS A 190 13.10 -56.42 33.38
N GLU A 191 11.90 -56.77 32.91
CA GLU A 191 11.22 -58.01 33.30
C GLU A 191 12.01 -59.25 32.86
N ALA A 192 12.50 -59.27 31.62
CA ALA A 192 13.34 -60.35 31.12
C ALA A 192 14.63 -60.51 31.94
N ASN A 193 15.30 -59.40 32.28
CA ASN A 193 16.47 -59.43 33.17
C ASN A 193 16.14 -59.93 34.58
N ARG A 194 14.96 -59.57 35.09
CA ARG A 194 14.51 -60.00 36.43
C ARG A 194 14.23 -61.50 36.45
N ALA A 195 13.53 -62.01 35.44
CA ALA A 195 13.28 -63.44 35.26
C ALA A 195 14.58 -64.24 35.10
N LEU A 196 15.54 -63.75 34.31
CA LEU A 196 16.87 -64.36 34.16
C LEU A 196 17.63 -64.43 35.48
N LYS A 197 17.59 -63.36 36.30
CA LYS A 197 18.20 -63.35 37.63
C LYS A 197 17.54 -64.34 38.58
N GLU A 198 16.22 -64.43 38.58
CA GLU A 198 15.47 -65.40 39.38
C GLU A 198 15.78 -66.84 38.97
N GLU A 199 15.94 -67.10 37.68
CA GLU A 199 16.29 -68.42 37.16
C GLU A 199 17.75 -68.80 37.51
N GLN A 200 18.69 -67.86 37.45
CA GLN A 200 20.06 -68.06 37.93
C GLN A 200 20.11 -68.33 39.43
N LEU A 201 19.33 -67.60 40.23
CA LEU A 201 19.21 -67.81 41.68
C LEU A 201 18.63 -69.17 42.04
N LYS A 202 17.75 -69.75 41.22
CA LYS A 202 17.20 -71.11 41.43
C LYS A 202 18.19 -72.23 41.09
N ARG A 203 19.24 -71.93 40.33
CA ARG A 203 20.27 -72.91 39.91
C ARG A 203 21.49 -72.94 40.83
N LEU A 204 21.59 -72.00 41.77
CA LEU A 204 22.57 -71.94 42.87
C LEU A 204 21.98 -72.61 44.12
#